data_AF-A0A8J5GEA7-F1
#
_entry.id   AF-A0A8J5GEA7-F1
#
_cell.length_a   1.000
_cell.length_b   1.000
_cell.length_c   1.000
_cell.angle_alpha   90.00
_cell.angle_beta   90.00
_cell.angle_gamma   90.00
#
_symmetry.space_group_name_H-M   'P 1'
#
loop_
_entity.id
_entity.type
_entity.pdbx_description
1 polymer ?
#
loop_
_entity_poly.entity_id
_entity_poly.type
_entity_poly.pdbx_seq_one_letter_code
_entity_poly.pdbx_strand_id
1 'polypeptide(L)'
;MHQDICALALEKGVPFIIVQFPKCDSGANTEIEKAARNIVPQVILQAPCSVGILIHHGLTSSRPLLSELFLYSVKVFFWGGNDDREALTYAVRMARHPGVRMLVTQFLMQGEEEAEGKDLSWDDVIFKKFVRETAGYERVTMEQVAVQDINDTVEVIKSIGSECDLVMVGRVQCAESMLEEMLGKWVETLELGVVGDMLTSSDFANFSFSVPVVHQHT
;
A
#
# COMPACT_ATOMS: atom_id res chain seq x y z
N MET A 1 18.46 -17.15 4.01
CA MET A 1 17.06 -16.88 3.61
C MET A 1 16.91 -15.57 2.85
N HIS A 2 17.17 -14.39 3.43
CA HIS A 2 17.04 -13.13 2.67
C HIS A 2 17.97 -13.08 1.45
N GLN A 3 19.22 -13.55 1.58
CA GLN A 3 20.17 -13.68 0.47
C GLN A 3 19.65 -14.61 -0.64
N ASP A 4 19.07 -15.74 -0.27
CA ASP A 4 18.52 -16.70 -1.24
C ASP A 4 17.34 -16.11 -2.02
N ILE A 5 16.46 -15.38 -1.33
CA ILE A 5 15.33 -14.66 -1.94
C ILE A 5 15.84 -13.63 -2.95
N CYS A 6 16.83 -12.81 -2.55
CA CYS A 6 17.38 -11.76 -3.42
C CYS A 6 18.17 -12.34 -4.60
N ALA A 7 18.95 -13.40 -4.37
CA ALA A 7 19.69 -14.10 -5.41
C ALA A 7 18.74 -14.73 -6.44
N LEU A 8 17.67 -15.39 -5.98
CA LEU A 8 16.66 -15.96 -6.86
C LEU A 8 15.93 -14.88 -7.67
N ALA A 9 15.59 -13.76 -7.01
CA ALA A 9 14.96 -12.63 -7.68
C ALA A 9 15.85 -12.06 -8.79
N LEU A 10 17.15 -11.93 -8.54
CA LEU A 10 18.13 -11.49 -9.52
C LEU A 10 18.28 -12.50 -10.67
N GLU A 11 18.42 -13.80 -10.34
CA GLU A 11 18.57 -14.87 -11.34
C GLU A 11 17.36 -14.94 -12.29
N LYS A 12 16.14 -14.78 -11.75
CA LYS A 12 14.91 -14.82 -12.52
C LYS A 12 14.51 -13.48 -13.13
N GLY A 13 15.20 -12.38 -12.78
CA GLY A 13 14.87 -11.04 -13.24
C GLY A 13 13.45 -10.62 -12.88
N VAL A 14 12.98 -10.98 -11.67
CA VAL A 14 11.62 -10.64 -11.24
C VAL A 14 11.53 -9.13 -10.97
N PRO A 15 10.43 -8.47 -11.39
CA PRO A 15 10.28 -7.03 -11.19
C PRO A 15 9.71 -6.66 -9.81
N PHE A 16 9.20 -7.64 -9.06
CA PHE A 16 8.50 -7.41 -7.79
C PHE A 16 8.56 -8.65 -6.90
N ILE A 17 8.88 -8.46 -5.62
CA ILE A 17 8.86 -9.53 -4.59
C ILE A 17 7.69 -9.28 -3.64
N ILE A 18 6.94 -10.32 -3.29
CA ILE A 18 5.95 -10.25 -2.19
C ILE A 18 6.47 -11.05 -1.01
N VAL A 19 6.62 -10.40 0.14
CA VAL A 19 6.95 -11.05 1.41
C VAL A 19 5.77 -10.94 2.36
N GLN A 20 5.49 -11.99 3.12
CA GLN A 20 4.40 -11.97 4.10
C GLN A 20 4.90 -11.45 5.43
N PHE A 21 4.10 -10.59 6.07
CA PHE A 21 4.30 -10.16 7.44
C PHE A 21 3.12 -10.65 8.29
N PRO A 22 3.37 -11.54 9.28
CA PRO A 22 2.30 -12.11 10.08
C PRO A 22 1.68 -11.01 10.97
N LYS A 23 0.36 -11.09 11.17
CA LYS A 23 -0.34 -10.21 12.10
C LYS A 23 0.03 -10.57 13.55
N CYS A 24 0.26 -9.55 14.38
CA CYS A 24 0.43 -9.72 15.82
C CYS A 24 -0.94 -9.93 16.49
N ASP A 25 -1.54 -11.11 16.33
CA ASP A 25 -2.68 -11.49 17.16
C ASP A 25 -2.15 -11.97 18.52
N SER A 26 -2.80 -11.56 19.61
CA SER A 26 -2.38 -11.69 21.03
C SER A 26 -2.11 -13.10 21.57
N GLY A 27 -1.92 -14.10 20.70
CA GLY A 27 -1.47 -15.45 21.01
C GLY A 27 -0.81 -16.22 19.86
N ALA A 28 -0.52 -15.61 18.69
CA ALA A 28 0.03 -16.31 17.53
C ALA A 28 1.56 -16.19 17.41
N ASN A 29 2.25 -17.33 17.51
CA ASN A 29 3.65 -17.62 17.15
C ASN A 29 4.63 -16.44 17.08
N THR A 30 5.11 -16.00 18.25
CA THR A 30 6.21 -15.03 18.39
C THR A 30 7.46 -15.36 17.55
N GLU A 31 7.68 -16.64 17.21
CA GLU A 31 8.81 -17.05 16.37
C GLU A 31 8.67 -16.67 14.89
N ILE A 32 7.46 -16.77 14.32
CA ILE A 32 7.22 -16.41 12.90
C ILE A 32 7.31 -14.89 12.76
N GLU A 33 6.74 -14.15 13.71
CA GLU A 33 6.86 -12.69 13.74
C GLU A 33 8.31 -12.25 13.90
N LYS A 34 9.06 -12.84 14.84
CA LYS A 34 10.49 -12.55 15.00
C LYS A 34 11.29 -12.89 13.73
N ALA A 35 10.96 -13.99 13.06
CA ALA A 35 11.60 -14.34 11.79
C ALA A 35 11.29 -13.31 10.70
N ALA A 36 10.03 -12.87 10.57
CA ALA A 36 9.63 -11.84 9.63
C ALA A 36 10.32 -10.49 9.90
N ARG A 37 10.34 -10.04 11.16
CA ARG A 37 11.06 -8.83 11.60
C ARG A 37 12.57 -8.89 11.35
N ASN A 38 13.16 -10.09 11.28
CA ASN A 38 14.58 -10.24 10.93
C ASN A 38 14.81 -10.31 9.40
N ILE A 39 13.90 -10.90 8.64
CA ILE A 39 14.09 -11.18 7.21
C ILE A 39 13.62 -10.00 6.35
N VAL A 40 12.45 -9.43 6.63
CA VAL A 40 11.82 -8.40 5.79
C VAL A 40 12.72 -7.16 5.63
N PRO A 41 13.33 -6.58 6.70
CA PRO A 41 14.25 -5.47 6.53
C PRO A 41 15.45 -5.79 5.63
N GLN A 42 15.98 -7.01 5.72
CA GLN A 42 17.12 -7.44 4.92
C GLN A 42 16.74 -7.65 3.46
N VAL A 43 15.53 -8.15 3.19
CA VAL A 43 14.99 -8.26 1.83
C VAL A 43 14.77 -6.87 1.23
N ILE A 44 14.16 -5.95 1.97
CA ILE A 44 13.98 -4.55 1.55
C ILE A 44 15.32 -3.92 1.16
N LEU A 45 16.35 -4.11 1.97
CA LEU A 45 17.67 -3.49 1.76
C LEU A 45 18.45 -4.09 0.58
N GLN A 46 18.31 -5.40 0.32
CA GLN A 46 19.16 -6.13 -0.63
C GLN A 46 18.43 -6.57 -1.90
N ALA A 47 17.10 -6.42 -1.95
CA ALA A 47 16.32 -6.85 -3.10
C ALA A 47 16.73 -6.08 -4.36
N PRO A 48 16.89 -6.75 -5.51
CA PRO A 48 17.20 -6.12 -6.79
C PRO A 48 15.98 -5.50 -7.49
N CYS A 49 14.84 -5.42 -6.79
CA CYS A 49 13.55 -4.98 -7.32
C CYS A 49 12.61 -4.57 -6.18
N SER A 50 11.47 -3.95 -6.53
CA SER A 50 10.50 -3.45 -5.56
C SER A 50 9.91 -4.57 -4.71
N VAL A 51 9.57 -4.25 -3.45
CA VAL A 51 9.11 -5.23 -2.45
C VAL A 51 7.73 -4.84 -1.94
N GLY A 52 6.77 -5.75 -2.02
CA GLY A 52 5.47 -5.66 -1.36
C GLY A 52 5.45 -6.48 -0.08
N ILE A 53 5.26 -5.85 1.06
CA ILE A 53 5.09 -6.48 2.35
C ILE A 53 3.60 -6.69 2.57
N LEU A 54 3.15 -7.94 2.47
CA LEU A 54 1.76 -8.31 2.57
C LEU A 54 1.41 -8.70 4.01
N ILE A 55 0.62 -7.86 4.69
CA ILE A 55 -0.06 -8.25 5.93
C ILE A 55 -1.36 -8.94 5.55
N HIS A 56 -1.48 -10.22 5.93
CA HIS A 56 -2.65 -11.01 5.62
C HIS A 56 -3.60 -11.07 6.83
N HIS A 57 -4.69 -10.30 6.79
CA HIS A 57 -5.83 -10.51 7.68
C HIS A 57 -6.65 -11.63 7.04
N GLY A 58 -6.63 -12.82 7.64
CA GLY A 58 -7.10 -14.07 7.03
C GLY A 58 -8.37 -13.90 6.17
N LEU A 59 -8.31 -14.40 4.93
CA LEU A 59 -9.48 -14.41 4.04
C LEU A 59 -10.58 -15.26 4.66
N THR A 60 -11.61 -14.61 5.20
CA THR A 60 -12.76 -15.29 5.83
C THR A 60 -13.66 -16.04 4.84
N SER A 61 -13.42 -15.90 3.53
CA SER A 61 -14.19 -16.60 2.50
C SER A 61 -13.31 -17.11 1.37
N SER A 62 -13.35 -18.43 1.16
CA SER A 62 -12.89 -19.08 -0.06
C SER A 62 -13.71 -18.52 -1.24
N ARG A 63 -13.20 -17.47 -1.88
CA ARG A 63 -13.83 -16.95 -3.10
C ARG A 63 -13.48 -17.86 -4.27
N PRO A 64 -14.45 -18.21 -5.12
CA PRO A 64 -14.16 -19.00 -6.31
C PRO A 64 -13.14 -18.24 -7.17
N LEU A 65 -12.00 -18.87 -7.45
CA LEU A 65 -10.92 -18.34 -8.30
C LEU A 65 -11.29 -18.35 -9.80
N LEU A 66 -12.53 -18.73 -10.14
CA LEU A 66 -13.02 -18.72 -11.51
C LEU A 66 -13.24 -17.26 -11.95
N SER A 67 -12.56 -16.86 -13.03
CA SER A 67 -12.47 -15.48 -13.51
C SER A 67 -13.82 -14.77 -13.71
N GLU A 68 -14.90 -15.51 -14.00
CA GLU A 68 -16.24 -14.94 -14.24
C GLU A 68 -17.00 -14.56 -12.96
N LEU A 69 -16.69 -15.16 -11.81
CA LEU A 69 -17.33 -14.88 -10.51
C LEU A 69 -16.39 -14.21 -9.51
N PHE A 70 -15.13 -14.00 -9.90
CA PHE A 70 -14.16 -13.32 -9.07
C PHE A 70 -14.52 -11.84 -9.00
N LEU A 71 -14.92 -11.39 -7.80
CA LEU A 71 -15.05 -9.99 -7.45
C LEU A 71 -14.08 -9.70 -6.32
N TYR A 72 -13.24 -8.69 -6.52
CA TYR A 72 -12.19 -8.32 -5.58
C TYR A 72 -12.09 -6.80 -5.50
N SER A 73 -12.22 -6.28 -4.28
CA SER A 73 -12.31 -4.86 -3.97
C SER A 73 -10.98 -4.37 -3.43
N VAL A 74 -10.34 -3.46 -4.17
CA VAL A 74 -9.03 -2.90 -3.86
C VAL A 74 -9.16 -1.41 -3.59
N LYS A 75 -8.65 -0.95 -2.47
CA LYS A 75 -8.41 0.47 -2.20
C LYS A 75 -6.92 0.76 -2.32
N VAL A 76 -6.58 1.90 -2.91
CA VAL A 76 -5.20 2.37 -3.04
C VAL A 76 -5.15 3.78 -2.47
N PHE A 77 -4.26 4.01 -1.51
CA PHE A 77 -4.02 5.33 -0.98
C PHE A 77 -2.74 5.92 -1.58
N PHE A 78 -2.83 7.19 -1.98
CA PHE A 78 -1.75 7.89 -2.67
C PHE A 78 -1.56 9.28 -2.05
N TRP A 79 -0.46 9.44 -1.30
CA TRP A 79 0.04 10.73 -0.80
C TRP A 79 1.13 11.30 -1.72
N GLY A 80 1.77 10.46 -2.51
CA GLY A 80 2.87 10.83 -3.39
C GLY A 80 4.23 10.41 -2.84
N GLY A 81 5.24 10.44 -3.71
CA GLY A 81 6.56 9.88 -3.43
C GLY A 81 6.80 8.54 -4.12
N ASN A 82 8.01 8.03 -3.98
CA ASN A 82 8.51 6.88 -4.73
C ASN A 82 7.69 5.60 -4.45
N ASP A 83 7.48 5.27 -3.18
CA ASP A 83 6.77 4.04 -2.78
C ASP A 83 5.30 4.04 -3.23
N ASP A 84 4.62 5.19 -3.13
CA ASP A 84 3.24 5.36 -3.60
C ASP A 84 3.12 5.28 -5.13
N ARG A 85 4.10 5.78 -5.88
CA ARG A 85 4.15 5.66 -7.35
C ARG A 85 4.31 4.21 -7.79
N GLU A 86 5.13 3.44 -7.06
CA GLU A 86 5.30 2.01 -7.30
C GLU A 86 4.02 1.24 -6.94
N ALA A 87 3.38 1.58 -5.82
CA ALA A 87 2.08 1.03 -5.43
C ALA A 87 1.03 1.26 -6.52
N LEU A 88 0.94 2.49 -7.04
CA LEU A 88 0.02 2.84 -8.12
C LEU A 88 0.32 2.05 -9.41
N THR A 89 1.60 1.87 -9.73
CA THR A 89 2.06 1.08 -10.88
C THR A 89 1.69 -0.40 -10.75
N TYR A 90 1.71 -0.95 -9.54
CA TYR A 90 1.23 -2.30 -9.26
C TYR A 90 -0.31 -2.37 -9.31
N ALA A 91 -1.00 -1.35 -8.81
CA ALA A 91 -2.46 -1.24 -8.87
C ALA A 91 -3.01 -1.23 -10.31
N VAL A 92 -2.35 -0.53 -11.26
CA VAL A 92 -2.72 -0.60 -12.70
C VAL A 92 -2.78 -2.04 -13.19
N ARG A 93 -1.81 -2.87 -12.79
CA ARG A 93 -1.74 -4.26 -13.24
C ARG A 93 -2.89 -5.08 -12.68
N MET A 94 -3.32 -4.81 -11.44
CA MET A 94 -4.51 -5.44 -10.86
C MET A 94 -5.80 -5.01 -11.56
N ALA A 95 -5.92 -3.71 -11.88
CA ALA A 95 -7.10 -3.14 -12.53
C ALA A 95 -7.41 -3.73 -13.92
N ARG A 96 -6.43 -4.36 -14.58
CA ARG A 96 -6.63 -5.07 -15.86
C ARG A 96 -7.51 -6.31 -15.74
N HIS A 97 -7.65 -6.87 -14.54
CA HIS A 97 -8.52 -8.03 -14.33
C HIS A 97 -9.98 -7.56 -14.24
N PRO A 98 -10.90 -8.12 -15.04
CA PRO A 98 -12.28 -7.64 -15.10
C PRO A 98 -12.98 -7.74 -13.75
N GLY A 99 -12.64 -8.74 -12.93
CA GLY A 99 -13.16 -8.92 -11.58
C GLY A 99 -12.69 -7.95 -10.50
N VAL A 100 -11.71 -7.07 -10.79
CA VAL A 100 -11.17 -6.14 -9.80
C VAL A 100 -11.95 -4.83 -9.85
N ARG A 101 -12.52 -4.45 -8.70
CA ARG A 101 -13.02 -3.10 -8.44
C ARG A 101 -11.97 -2.35 -7.65
N MET A 102 -11.59 -1.18 -8.14
CA MET A 102 -10.51 -0.39 -7.55
C MET A 102 -11.00 1.02 -7.22
N LEU A 103 -10.69 1.49 -6.03
CA LEU A 103 -10.82 2.90 -5.65
C LEU A 103 -9.43 3.45 -5.32
N VAL A 104 -9.04 4.52 -6.01
CA VAL A 104 -7.78 5.23 -5.71
C VAL A 104 -8.11 6.57 -5.07
N THR A 105 -7.64 6.76 -3.84
CA THR A 105 -7.82 7.99 -3.06
C THR A 105 -6.50 8.76 -3.07
N GLN A 106 -6.48 9.91 -3.73
CA GLN A 106 -5.36 10.85 -3.68
C GLN A 106 -5.58 11.82 -2.51
N PHE A 107 -4.62 11.87 -1.59
CA PHE A 107 -4.62 12.80 -0.48
C PHE A 107 -3.92 14.10 -0.88
N LEU A 108 -4.56 15.24 -0.61
CA LEU A 108 -4.03 16.57 -0.84
C LEU A 108 -3.92 17.30 0.50
N MET A 109 -2.71 17.67 0.93
CA MET A 109 -2.51 18.37 2.20
C MET A 109 -2.83 19.87 2.02
N GLN A 110 -3.79 20.40 2.78
CA GLN A 110 -4.09 21.82 2.77
C GLN A 110 -2.98 22.59 3.51
N GLY A 111 -2.16 23.33 2.76
CA GLY A 111 -1.04 24.10 3.31
C GLY A 111 0.17 24.16 2.38
N GLU A 112 0.26 23.25 1.42
CA GLU A 112 1.05 23.47 0.21
C GLU A 112 0.31 24.52 -0.61
N GLU A 113 0.72 25.79 -0.47
CA GLU A 113 0.17 26.88 -1.27
C GLU A 113 0.11 26.43 -2.73
N GLU A 114 -1.10 26.48 -3.30
CA GLU A 114 -1.32 26.59 -4.75
C GLU A 114 -0.60 27.87 -5.19
N ALA A 115 0.72 27.78 -5.34
CA ALA A 115 1.49 28.78 -6.03
C ALA A 115 1.05 28.66 -7.49
N GLU A 116 0.10 29.51 -7.88
CA GLU A 116 -0.32 29.73 -9.26
C GLU A 116 0.93 29.81 -10.14
N GLY A 117 1.22 28.73 -10.89
CA GLY A 117 2.38 28.62 -11.76
C GLY A 117 3.46 27.59 -11.38
N LYS A 118 3.27 26.76 -10.34
CA LYS A 118 4.16 25.60 -10.13
C LYS A 118 3.99 24.58 -11.28
N ASP A 119 5.11 24.20 -11.89
CA ASP A 119 5.19 23.00 -12.73
C ASP A 119 4.53 21.83 -12.00
N LEU A 120 3.75 21.02 -12.73
CA LEU A 120 3.09 19.85 -12.16
C LEU A 120 4.13 19.01 -11.42
N SER A 121 3.85 18.67 -10.16
CA SER A 121 4.70 17.73 -9.43
C SER A 121 4.80 16.43 -10.23
N TRP A 122 5.94 15.76 -10.16
CA TRP A 122 6.09 14.43 -10.76
C TRP A 122 4.98 13.47 -10.29
N ASP A 123 4.47 13.65 -9.07
CA ASP A 123 3.32 12.92 -8.54
C ASP A 123 2.03 13.20 -9.32
N ASP A 124 1.74 14.46 -9.64
CA ASP A 124 0.56 14.84 -10.43
C ASP A 124 0.65 14.29 -11.85
N VAL A 125 1.85 14.30 -12.44
CA VAL A 125 2.09 13.76 -13.78
C VAL A 125 1.84 12.26 -13.80
N ILE A 126 2.34 11.54 -12.80
CA ILE A 126 2.14 10.09 -12.66
C ILE A 126 0.68 9.76 -12.37
N PHE A 127 0.03 10.50 -11.48
CA PHE A 127 -1.39 10.29 -11.17
C PHE A 127 -2.27 10.55 -12.40
N LYS A 128 -2.04 11.66 -13.14
CA LYS A 128 -2.75 11.93 -14.41
C LYS A 128 -2.48 10.87 -15.47
N LYS A 129 -1.26 10.32 -15.54
CA LYS A 129 -0.94 9.19 -16.42
C LYS A 129 -1.77 7.96 -16.03
N PHE A 130 -1.87 7.66 -14.74
CA PHE A 130 -2.69 6.57 -14.21
C PHE A 130 -4.17 6.74 -14.57
N VAL A 131 -4.74 7.95 -14.40
CA VAL A 131 -6.11 8.30 -14.81
C VAL A 131 -6.33 7.99 -16.29
N ARG A 132 -5.40 8.42 -17.15
CA ARG A 132 -5.50 8.20 -18.59
C ARG A 132 -5.39 6.72 -18.97
N GLU A 133 -4.52 5.96 -18.32
CA GLU A 133 -4.34 4.52 -18.58
C GLU A 133 -5.55 3.69 -18.10
N THR A 134 -6.22 4.14 -17.04
CA THR A 134 -7.36 3.45 -16.44
C THR A 134 -8.73 3.95 -16.92
N ALA A 135 -8.79 4.98 -17.76
CA ALA A 135 -10.02 5.57 -18.28
C ALA A 135 -10.95 4.58 -19.01
N GLY A 136 -10.41 3.47 -19.52
CA GLY A 136 -11.18 2.39 -20.15
C GLY A 136 -11.66 1.30 -19.19
N TYR A 137 -11.33 1.37 -17.90
CA TYR A 137 -11.69 0.36 -16.91
C TYR A 137 -12.90 0.84 -16.09
N GLU A 138 -14.08 0.32 -16.39
CA GLU A 138 -15.35 0.73 -15.77
C GLU A 138 -15.40 0.56 -14.24
N ARG A 139 -14.52 -0.28 -13.69
CA ARG A 139 -14.48 -0.64 -12.26
C ARG A 139 -13.38 0.07 -11.50
N VAL A 140 -12.71 1.05 -12.10
CA VAL A 140 -11.72 1.91 -11.45
C VAL A 140 -12.34 3.28 -11.19
N THR A 141 -12.43 3.64 -9.92
CA THR A 141 -12.90 4.95 -9.47
C THR A 141 -11.78 5.70 -8.77
N MET A 142 -11.82 7.01 -8.85
CA MET A 142 -10.79 7.90 -8.32
C MET A 142 -11.45 9.02 -7.53
N GLU A 143 -10.85 9.35 -6.40
CA GLU A 143 -11.29 10.46 -5.58
C GLU A 143 -10.08 11.24 -5.07
N GLN A 144 -10.26 12.54 -4.92
CA GLN A 144 -9.29 13.44 -4.31
C GLN A 144 -9.87 13.91 -2.98
N VAL A 145 -9.09 13.77 -1.91
CA VAL A 145 -9.50 14.15 -0.56
C VAL A 145 -8.50 15.14 -0.02
N ALA A 146 -8.97 16.35 0.23
CA ALA A 146 -8.19 17.37 0.91
C ALA A 146 -8.22 17.12 2.41
N VAL A 147 -7.05 17.04 3.04
CA VAL A 147 -6.88 16.82 4.49
C VAL A 147 -6.08 17.97 5.08
N GLN A 148 -6.50 18.49 6.23
CA GLN A 148 -5.80 19.58 6.92
C GLN A 148 -4.83 19.04 7.98
N ASP A 149 -5.19 17.91 8.59
CA ASP A 149 -4.39 17.29 9.63
C ASP A 149 -4.44 15.75 9.58
N ILE A 150 -3.78 15.15 10.56
CA ILE A 150 -3.74 13.69 10.74
C ILE A 150 -5.09 13.14 11.11
N ASN A 151 -5.90 13.86 11.89
CA ASN A 151 -7.19 13.36 12.32
C ASN A 151 -8.11 13.20 11.10
N ASP A 152 -8.11 14.17 10.18
CA ASP A 152 -8.81 14.06 8.89
C ASP A 152 -8.33 12.84 8.12
N THR A 153 -7.01 12.63 8.04
CA THR A 153 -6.41 11.47 7.35
C THR A 153 -6.87 10.15 7.99
N VAL A 154 -6.85 10.06 9.32
CA VAL A 154 -7.29 8.89 10.08
C VAL A 154 -8.78 8.64 9.88
N GLU A 155 -9.62 9.68 9.84
CA GLU A 155 -11.05 9.55 9.58
C GLU A 155 -11.33 8.98 8.18
N VAL A 156 -10.60 9.44 7.17
CA VAL A 156 -10.69 8.91 5.80
C VAL A 156 -10.25 7.44 5.76
N ILE A 157 -9.15 7.09 6.43
CA ILE A 157 -8.71 5.68 6.51
C ILE A 157 -9.73 4.83 7.29
N LYS A 158 -10.31 5.34 8.39
CA LYS A 158 -11.35 4.64 9.16
C LYS A 158 -12.66 4.48 8.40
N SER A 159 -12.90 5.29 7.37
CA SER A 159 -14.04 5.15 6.46
C SER A 159 -13.90 3.99 5.47
N ILE A 160 -12.83 3.18 5.54
CA ILE A 160 -12.74 1.92 4.80
C ILE A 160 -13.94 1.04 5.17
N GLY A 161 -14.86 0.88 4.22
CA GLY A 161 -16.01 0.00 4.37
C GLY A 161 -15.61 -1.46 4.54
N SER A 162 -16.50 -2.24 5.14
CA SER A 162 -16.34 -3.68 5.34
C SER A 162 -16.26 -4.51 4.05
N GLU A 163 -16.52 -3.90 2.89
CA GLU A 163 -16.52 -4.54 1.57
C GLU A 163 -15.16 -4.42 0.84
N CYS A 164 -14.08 -4.10 1.55
CA CYS A 164 -12.72 -4.04 1.00
C CYS A 164 -11.97 -5.35 1.23
N ASP A 165 -11.25 -5.84 0.21
CA ASP A 165 -10.44 -7.05 0.31
C ASP A 165 -8.94 -6.75 0.44
N LEU A 166 -8.51 -5.62 -0.11
CA LEU A 166 -7.11 -5.21 -0.17
C LEU A 166 -6.98 -3.70 -0.04
N VAL A 167 -6.12 -3.24 0.87
CA VAL A 167 -5.78 -1.81 1.03
C VAL A 167 -4.29 -1.64 0.76
N MET A 168 -3.95 -1.06 -0.39
CA MET A 168 -2.58 -0.88 -0.84
C MET A 168 -2.06 0.50 -0.50
N VAL A 169 -0.85 0.55 0.04
CA VAL A 169 -0.18 1.78 0.49
C VAL A 169 1.32 1.73 0.17
N GLY A 170 1.96 2.86 -0.09
CA GLY A 170 3.42 2.95 -0.08
C GLY A 170 3.96 2.91 1.35
N ARG A 171 5.19 2.42 1.52
CA ARG A 171 5.87 2.33 2.82
C ARG A 171 6.30 3.70 3.32
N VAL A 172 7.05 4.44 2.51
CA VAL A 172 7.53 5.79 2.79
C VAL A 172 6.62 6.77 2.04
N GLN A 173 5.90 7.61 2.79
CA GLN A 173 5.14 8.70 2.20
C GLN A 173 6.11 9.85 1.86
N CYS A 174 5.74 10.77 0.97
CA CYS A 174 6.62 11.87 0.54
C CYS A 174 7.44 12.46 1.71
N ALA A 175 8.75 12.66 1.52
CA ALA A 175 9.69 13.08 2.58
C ALA A 175 9.40 14.47 3.18
N GLU A 176 8.52 15.24 2.53
CA GLU A 176 7.99 16.53 3.03
C GLU A 176 6.64 16.37 3.73
N SER A 177 6.12 15.14 3.85
CA SER A 177 4.82 14.88 4.46
C SER A 177 4.91 15.03 5.98
N MET A 178 4.10 15.94 6.50
CA MET A 178 3.83 16.15 7.92
C MET A 178 3.48 14.84 8.66
N LEU A 179 2.98 13.84 7.92
CA LEU A 179 2.66 12.50 8.40
C LEU A 179 3.88 11.78 9.01
N GLU A 180 5.06 11.83 8.39
CA GLU A 180 6.24 11.15 8.93
C GLU A 180 6.76 11.82 10.22
N GLU A 181 6.75 13.16 10.27
CA GLU A 181 7.19 13.90 11.46
C GLU A 181 6.24 13.73 12.66
N MET A 182 4.93 13.66 12.39
CA MET A 182 3.91 13.64 13.44
C MET A 182 3.48 12.23 13.86
N LEU A 183 3.37 11.28 12.93
CA LEU A 183 3.02 9.89 13.24
C LEU A 183 4.23 8.99 13.46
N GLY A 184 5.44 9.40 13.04
CA GLY A 184 6.67 8.62 13.21
C GLY A 184 6.99 8.26 14.68
N LYS A 185 6.48 9.04 15.65
CA LYS A 185 6.63 8.76 17.09
C LYS A 185 5.77 7.59 17.59
N TRP A 186 4.81 7.13 16.79
CA TRP A 186 3.80 6.13 17.14
C TRP A 186 3.95 4.85 16.32
N VAL A 187 5.00 4.74 15.50
CA VAL A 187 5.26 3.55 14.67
C VAL A 187 5.92 2.46 15.50
N GLU A 188 5.24 1.33 15.65
CA GLU A 188 5.79 0.14 16.33
C GLU A 188 6.58 -0.76 15.37
N THR A 189 6.21 -0.75 14.08
CA THR A 189 6.80 -1.60 13.05
C THR A 189 7.34 -0.77 11.88
N LEU A 190 8.62 -0.40 11.96
CA LEU A 190 9.31 0.43 10.96
C LEU A 190 9.35 -0.17 9.55
N GLU A 191 9.18 -1.50 9.44
CA GLU A 191 9.08 -2.20 8.17
C GLU A 191 7.84 -1.81 7.37
N LEU A 192 6.73 -1.48 8.05
CA LEU A 192 5.44 -1.22 7.43
C LEU A 192 5.21 0.27 7.12
N GLY A 193 6.05 1.15 7.67
CA GLY A 193 5.82 2.59 7.58
C GLY A 193 4.60 3.04 8.39
N VAL A 194 4.34 4.34 8.39
CA VAL A 194 3.31 4.97 9.22
C VAL A 194 1.92 4.42 8.95
N VAL A 195 1.49 4.45 7.69
CA VAL A 195 0.13 4.06 7.30
C VAL A 195 -0.04 2.54 7.38
N GLY A 196 0.98 1.78 6.98
CA GLY A 196 0.96 0.32 7.08
C GLY A 196 0.82 -0.14 8.53
N ASP A 197 1.60 0.42 9.46
CA ASP A 197 1.53 0.11 10.88
C ASP A 197 0.15 0.47 11.47
N MET A 198 -0.39 1.65 11.13
CA MET A 198 -1.74 2.07 11.52
C MET A 198 -2.82 1.08 11.07
N LEU A 199 -2.79 0.62 9.82
CA LEU A 199 -3.74 -0.35 9.27
C LEU A 199 -3.66 -1.73 9.93
N THR A 200 -2.55 -2.03 10.60
CA THR A 200 -2.37 -3.28 11.38
C THR A 200 -2.75 -3.15 12.85
N SER A 201 -3.06 -1.94 13.32
CA SER A 201 -3.42 -1.67 14.72
C SER A 201 -4.76 -2.30 15.13
N SER A 202 -5.04 -2.36 16.43
CA SER A 202 -6.28 -2.92 16.96
C SER A 202 -7.54 -2.23 16.47
N ASP A 203 -7.45 -0.95 16.08
CA ASP A 203 -8.56 -0.20 15.49
C ASP A 203 -9.09 -0.86 14.21
N PHE A 204 -8.23 -1.59 13.50
CA PHE A 204 -8.57 -2.29 12.27
C PHE A 204 -8.69 -3.82 12.43
N ALA A 205 -8.62 -4.34 13.66
CA ALA A 205 -8.66 -5.79 13.92
C ALA A 205 -9.97 -6.46 13.46
N ASN A 206 -11.05 -5.70 13.34
CA ASN A 206 -12.36 -6.19 12.89
C ASN A 206 -12.48 -6.27 11.35
N PHE A 207 -11.53 -5.70 10.60
CA PHE A 207 -11.53 -5.79 9.15
C PHE A 207 -10.78 -7.03 8.66
N SER A 208 -11.24 -7.56 7.53
CA SER A 208 -10.68 -8.77 6.89
C SER A 208 -9.92 -8.47 5.60
N PHE A 209 -9.47 -7.23 5.41
CA PHE A 209 -8.68 -6.85 4.24
C PHE A 209 -7.19 -7.16 4.44
N SER A 210 -6.50 -7.55 3.37
CA SER A 210 -5.04 -7.63 3.38
C SER A 210 -4.41 -6.27 3.06
N VAL A 211 -3.20 -6.03 3.55
CA VAL A 211 -2.50 -4.75 3.38
C VAL A 211 -1.15 -4.99 2.72
N PRO A 212 -1.00 -4.77 1.41
CA PRO A 212 0.30 -4.71 0.76
C PRO A 212 0.91 -3.32 0.94
N VAL A 213 1.96 -3.27 1.74
CA VAL A 213 2.83 -2.10 1.88
C VAL A 213 3.94 -2.20 0.82
N VAL A 214 4.01 -1.23 -0.09
CA VAL A 214 4.95 -1.27 -1.22
C VAL A 214 6.18 -0.43 -0.94
N HIS A 215 7.35 -0.96 -1.22
CA HIS A 215 8.62 -0.25 -1.19
C HIS A 215 9.28 -0.29 -2.57
N GLN A 216 9.60 0.88 -3.11
CA GLN A 216 10.26 1.01 -4.41
C GLN A 216 11.74 0.69 -4.28
N HIS A 217 12.27 -0.10 -5.22
CA HIS A 217 13.71 -0.29 -5.38
C HIS A 217 14.39 0.99 -5.89
N THR A 218 15.53 1.34 -5.30
CA THR A 218 16.33 2.54 -5.61
C THR A 218 17.59 2.21 -6.39
#